data_AF-A0AAV4I2E2-F1
#
_entry.id   AF-A0AAV4I2E2-F1
#
_cell.length_a   1.000
_cell.length_b   1.000
_cell.length_c   1.000
_cell.angle_alpha   90.00
_cell.angle_beta   90.00
_cell.angle_gamma   90.00
#
_symmetry.space_group_name_H-M   'P 1'
#
loop_
_entity.id
_entity.type
_entity.pdbx_description
1 polymer ?
#
loop_
_entity_poly.entity_id
_entity_poly.type
_entity_poly.pdbx_seq_one_letter_code
_entity_poly.pdbx_strand_id
1 'polypeptide(L)'
;MWHEARRQERKIRGIMVDFKRRADRRREFYEKIKQDPTQFLRMYGRPVKIHLDPAVAMAAEGPQSMMPWQGDATNMIDRFDVRANLDLIPPYVPDRSNLSDALDEEERFGNYERYRTLVENEAAGCKEN
;
A
#
# COMPACT_ATOMS: atom_id res chain seq x y z
N MET A 1 -1.88 -60.52 -23.04
CA MET A 1 -1.26 -60.13 -21.76
C MET A 1 -0.10 -59.13 -21.90
N TRP A 2 0.98 -59.37 -22.67
CA TRP A 2 2.14 -58.45 -22.72
C TRP A 2 1.86 -57.06 -23.34
N HIS A 3 1.05 -57.00 -24.40
CA HIS A 3 0.71 -55.73 -25.07
C HIS A 3 -0.12 -54.79 -24.19
N GLU A 4 -0.99 -55.33 -23.32
CA GLU A 4 -1.79 -54.54 -22.39
C GLU A 4 -0.94 -53.97 -21.25
N ALA A 5 -0.04 -54.78 -20.69
CA ALA A 5 0.93 -54.32 -19.70
C ALA A 5 1.78 -53.16 -20.24
N ARG A 6 2.27 -53.27 -21.49
CA ARG A 6 3.06 -52.24 -22.16
C ARG A 6 2.26 -50.97 -22.47
N ARG A 7 0.95 -51.10 -22.72
CA ARG A 7 0.01 -49.97 -22.88
C ARG A 7 -0.21 -49.24 -21.55
N GLN A 8 -0.40 -49.98 -20.45
CA GLN A 8 -0.53 -49.38 -19.12
C GLN A 8 0.76 -48.68 -18.67
N GLU A 9 1.92 -49.27 -18.93
CA GLU A 9 3.22 -48.68 -18.59
C GLU A 9 3.42 -47.32 -19.29
N ARG A 10 3.08 -47.23 -20.59
CA ARG A 10 3.13 -45.96 -21.34
C ARG A 10 2.18 -44.91 -20.74
N LYS A 11 0.98 -45.30 -20.32
CA LYS A 11 0.01 -44.41 -19.69
C LYS A 11 0.53 -43.87 -18.36
N ILE A 12 1.09 -44.73 -17.51
CA ILE A 12 1.67 -44.35 -16.20
C ILE A 12 2.85 -43.40 -16.39
N ARG A 13 3.75 -43.68 -17.35
CA ARG A 13 4.88 -42.80 -17.66
C ARG A 13 4.42 -41.42 -18.13
N GLY A 14 3.37 -41.34 -18.96
CA GLY A 14 2.78 -40.07 -19.39
C GLY A 14 2.25 -39.25 -18.20
N ILE A 15 1.46 -39.89 -17.32
CA ILE A 15 0.93 -39.26 -16.11
C ILE A 15 2.05 -38.72 -15.21
N MET A 16 3.13 -39.49 -15.04
CA MET A 16 4.28 -39.10 -14.21
C MET A 16 4.99 -37.85 -14.76
N VAL A 17 5.23 -37.80 -16.08
CA VAL A 17 5.86 -36.63 -16.73
C VAL A 17 4.95 -35.40 -16.61
N ASP A 18 3.64 -35.56 -16.78
CA ASP A 18 2.69 -34.47 -16.64
C ASP A 18 2.59 -33.95 -15.21
N PHE A 19 2.65 -34.84 -14.21
CA PHE A 19 2.70 -34.42 -12.81
C PHE A 19 3.97 -33.65 -12.49
N LYS A 20 5.13 -34.12 -12.98
CA LYS A 20 6.40 -33.40 -12.81
C LYS A 20 6.34 -32.01 -13.44
N ARG A 21 5.93 -31.91 -14.71
CA ARG A 21 5.76 -30.60 -15.40
C ARG A 21 4.78 -29.68 -14.68
N ARG A 22 3.69 -30.21 -14.14
CA ARG A 22 2.70 -29.41 -13.39
C ARG A 22 3.25 -28.95 -12.03
N ALA A 23 4.09 -29.76 -11.38
CA ALA A 23 4.76 -29.38 -10.15
C ALA A 23 5.81 -28.29 -10.41
N ASP A 24 6.60 -28.42 -11.48
CA ASP A 24 7.62 -27.44 -11.87
C ASP A 24 6.99 -26.08 -12.20
N ARG A 25 5.90 -26.04 -12.98
CA ARG A 25 5.15 -24.79 -13.25
C ARG A 25 4.60 -24.14 -11.97
N ARG A 26 4.09 -24.93 -11.03
CA ARG A 26 3.62 -24.41 -9.74
C ARG A 26 4.78 -23.82 -8.94
N ARG A 27 5.92 -24.50 -8.90
CA ARG A 27 7.13 -24.00 -8.24
C ARG A 27 7.58 -22.67 -8.83
N GLU A 28 7.70 -22.59 -10.16
CA GLU A 28 8.10 -21.36 -10.85
C GLU A 28 7.12 -20.20 -10.61
N PHE A 29 5.81 -20.46 -10.61
CA PHE A 29 4.81 -19.46 -10.28
C PHE A 29 4.99 -18.92 -8.85
N TYR A 30 5.14 -19.82 -7.86
CA TYR A 30 5.33 -19.40 -6.48
C TYR A 30 6.66 -18.69 -6.26
N GLU A 31 7.77 -19.15 -6.84
CA GLU A 31 9.07 -18.47 -6.72
C GLU A 31 9.07 -17.07 -7.34
N LYS A 32 8.30 -16.83 -8.42
CA LYS A 32 8.12 -15.47 -8.97
C LYS A 32 7.33 -14.52 -8.07
N ILE A 33 6.41 -15.06 -7.27
CA ILE A 33 5.48 -14.28 -6.43
C ILE A 33 5.95 -14.22 -4.97
N LYS A 34 6.87 -15.10 -4.60
CA LYS A 34 7.50 -15.16 -3.28
C LYS A 34 8.42 -13.96 -3.11
N GLN A 35 7.82 -12.84 -2.75
CA GLN A 35 8.52 -11.67 -2.26
C GLN A 35 9.21 -12.00 -0.93
N ASP A 36 10.19 -11.18 -0.55
CA ASP A 36 10.96 -11.36 0.67
C ASP A 36 10.02 -11.45 1.88
N PRO A 37 10.07 -12.54 2.69
CA PRO A 37 9.25 -12.69 3.88
C PRO A 37 9.39 -11.53 4.88
N THR A 38 10.49 -10.77 4.83
CA THR A 38 10.74 -9.59 5.65
C THR A 38 10.14 -8.30 5.09
N GLN A 39 9.75 -8.27 3.81
CA GLN A 39 9.09 -7.14 3.14
C GLN A 39 7.56 -7.17 3.25
N PHE A 40 6.97 -8.21 3.86
CA PHE A 40 5.52 -8.24 4.09
C PHE A 40 5.16 -7.30 5.23
N LEU A 41 4.65 -6.11 4.88
CA LEU A 41 3.88 -5.29 5.80
C LEU A 41 2.61 -6.06 6.17
N ARG A 42 2.55 -6.59 7.40
CA ARG A 42 1.36 -7.26 7.91
C ARG A 42 0.43 -6.23 8.55
N MET A 43 -0.64 -5.89 7.83
CA MET A 43 -1.71 -5.06 8.38
C MET A 43 -2.69 -5.95 9.16
N TYR A 44 -2.84 -5.68 10.46
CA TYR A 44 -3.86 -6.31 11.29
C TYR A 44 -4.94 -5.29 11.62
N GLY A 45 -6.16 -5.52 11.13
CA GLY A 45 -7.33 -4.73 11.51
C GLY A 45 -7.96 -5.30 12.78
N ARG A 46 -8.24 -4.43 13.76
CA ARG A 46 -9.15 -4.75 14.87
C ARG A 46 -10.34 -3.80 14.81
N PRO A 47 -11.58 -4.29 15.04
CA PRO A 47 -12.70 -3.40 15.22
C PRO A 47 -12.45 -2.58 16.49
N VAL A 48 -12.31 -1.27 16.33
CA VAL A 48 -12.15 -0.32 17.44
C VAL A 48 -13.36 0.60 17.41
N LYS A 49 -13.95 0.85 18.58
CA LYS A 49 -14.98 1.86 18.74
C LYS A 49 -14.28 3.21 18.82
N ILE A 50 -14.55 4.09 17.86
CA ILE A 50 -14.02 5.45 17.88
C ILE A 50 -14.76 6.20 19.00
N HIS A 51 -14.02 6.53 20.06
CA HIS A 51 -14.51 7.38 21.13
C HIS A 51 -14.05 8.81 20.85
N LEU A 52 -14.94 9.61 20.26
CA LEU A 52 -14.72 11.04 20.08
C LEU A 52 -15.10 11.74 21.37
N ASP A 53 -14.16 11.85 22.29
CA ASP A 53 -14.29 12.72 23.46
C ASP A 53 -13.87 14.15 23.04
N PRO A 54 -14.78 15.14 23.09
CA PRO A 54 -14.45 16.53 22.76
C PRO A 54 -13.26 17.07 23.56
N ALA A 55 -13.08 16.65 24.82
CA ALA A 55 -11.94 17.08 25.63
C ALA A 55 -10.62 16.50 25.11
N VAL A 56 -10.64 15.25 24.62
CA VAL A 56 -9.47 14.60 24.01
C VAL A 56 -9.15 15.23 22.66
N ALA A 57 -10.16 15.56 21.85
CA ALA A 57 -9.98 16.26 20.58
C ALA A 57 -9.33 17.64 20.78
N MET A 58 -9.86 18.46 21.70
CA MET A 58 -9.27 19.76 22.04
C MET A 58 -7.85 19.63 22.61
N ALA A 59 -7.56 18.58 23.37
CA ALA A 59 -6.22 18.33 23.90
C ALA A 59 -5.22 17.92 22.80
N ALA A 60 -5.67 17.20 21.78
CA ALA A 60 -4.87 16.83 20.62
C ALA A 60 -4.51 18.04 19.74
N GLU A 61 -5.41 19.01 19.61
CA GLU A 61 -5.15 20.28 18.90
C GLU A 61 -4.46 21.34 19.77
N GLY A 62 -4.19 21.01 21.03
CA GLY A 62 -3.58 21.93 21.98
C GLY A 62 -2.14 22.30 21.63
N PRO A 63 -1.64 23.45 22.13
CA PRO A 63 -0.27 23.92 21.89
C PRO A 63 0.82 23.01 22.52
N GLN A 64 0.42 22.05 23.36
CA GLN A 64 1.32 21.04 23.94
C GLN A 64 1.48 19.81 23.05
N SER A 65 0.59 19.63 22.07
CA SER A 65 0.52 18.50 21.15
C SER A 65 0.94 18.92 19.74
N MET A 66 0.68 20.16 19.34
CA MET A 66 1.00 20.69 18.02
C MET A 66 2.29 21.54 18.03
N MET A 67 3.10 21.46 16.98
CA MET A 67 4.30 22.29 16.79
C MET A 67 4.42 22.83 15.35
N PRO A 68 5.10 23.99 15.13
CA PRO A 68 5.32 24.54 13.80
C PRO A 68 6.17 23.62 12.92
N TRP A 69 5.71 23.33 11.70
CA TRP A 69 6.47 22.56 10.73
C TRP A 69 7.52 23.44 10.03
N GLN A 70 8.78 23.03 10.09
CA GLN A 70 9.91 23.82 9.55
C GLN A 70 9.94 25.29 10.02
N GLY A 71 9.37 25.59 11.19
CA GLY A 71 9.28 26.95 11.73
C GLY A 71 8.14 27.81 11.17
N ASP A 72 7.30 27.28 10.28
CA ASP A 72 6.09 27.95 9.80
C ASP A 72 4.95 27.79 10.81
N ALA A 73 4.57 28.90 11.46
CA ALA A 73 3.49 28.91 12.45
C ALA A 73 2.08 28.74 11.86
N THR A 74 1.94 28.87 10.54
CA THR A 74 0.66 28.62 9.85
C THR A 74 0.46 27.16 9.49
N ASN A 75 1.53 26.35 9.55
CA ASN A 75 1.53 24.93 9.24
C ASN A 75 1.92 24.13 10.49
N MET A 76 0.92 23.68 11.25
CA MET A 76 1.12 22.96 12.50
C MET A 76 1.08 21.45 12.26
N ILE A 77 1.97 20.71 12.92
CA ILE A 77 2.02 19.24 12.91
C ILE A 77 1.98 18.67 14.32
N ASP A 78 1.55 17.42 14.45
CA ASP A 78 1.65 16.69 15.71
C ASP A 78 3.13 16.57 16.10
N ARG A 79 3.46 16.85 17.36
CA ARG A 79 4.81 16.68 17.93
C ARG A 79 5.32 15.24 17.90
N PHE A 80 4.40 14.27 17.81
CA PHE A 80 4.69 12.85 17.67
C PHE A 80 4.61 12.39 16.20
N ASP A 81 4.45 13.31 15.26
CA ASP A 81 4.50 13.02 13.83
C ASP A 81 5.89 12.47 13.44
N VAL A 82 5.88 11.27 12.85
CA VAL A 82 7.09 10.49 12.54
C VAL A 82 7.94 11.14 11.44
N ARG A 83 7.45 12.18 10.75
CA ARG A 83 8.25 12.92 9.76
C ARG A 83 9.50 13.55 10.37
N ALA A 84 9.50 13.83 11.68
CA ALA A 84 10.69 14.26 12.42
C ALA A 84 11.82 13.21 12.45
N ASN A 85 11.50 11.93 12.19
CA ASN A 85 12.46 10.83 12.15
C ASN A 85 13.07 10.59 10.75
N LEU A 86 12.72 11.40 9.74
CA LEU A 86 13.30 11.28 8.41
C LEU A 86 14.71 11.89 8.39
N ASP A 87 15.69 11.12 7.88
CA ASP A 87 17.09 11.57 7.77
C ASP A 87 17.26 12.80 6.86
N LEU A 88 16.39 12.91 5.86
CA LEU A 88 16.33 14.03 4.93
C LEU A 88 14.87 14.47 4.76
N ILE A 89 14.60 15.73 5.07
CA ILE A 89 13.34 16.38 4.75
C ILE A 89 13.62 17.33 3.57
N PRO A 90 13.07 17.06 2.38
CA PRO A 90 13.21 17.96 1.25
C PRO A 90 12.68 19.37 1.62
N PRO A 91 13.34 20.45 1.19
CA PRO A 91 12.81 21.79 1.38
C PRO A 91 11.46 21.90 0.67
N TYR A 92 10.50 22.56 1.31
CA TYR A 92 9.24 22.89 0.65
C TYR A 92 9.53 23.81 -0.53
N VAL A 93 9.41 23.28 -1.74
CA VAL A 93 9.40 24.08 -2.96
C VAL A 93 7.93 24.37 -3.24
N PRO A 94 7.42 25.59 -2.94
CA PRO A 94 6.05 25.93 -3.29
C PRO A 94 5.92 25.74 -4.79
N ASP A 95 5.09 24.78 -5.19
CA ASP A 95 4.84 24.49 -6.58
C ASP A 95 4.21 25.73 -7.21
N ARG A 96 5.04 26.53 -7.87
CA ARG A 96 4.57 27.57 -8.77
C ARG A 96 4.10 26.86 -10.02
N SER A 97 2.87 26.35 -9.93
CA SER A 97 1.94 26.19 -11.04
C SER A 97 2.64 25.96 -12.37
N ASN A 98 3.24 24.79 -12.54
CA ASN A 98 3.36 24.21 -13.87
C ASN A 98 2.96 22.75 -13.71
N LEU A 99 1.65 22.54 -13.54
CA LEU A 99 0.97 21.47 -14.27
C LEU A 99 1.29 21.67 -15.75
N SER A 100 2.54 21.41 -16.13
CA SER A 100 2.86 21.24 -17.53
C SER A 100 2.02 20.04 -17.97
N ASP A 101 1.46 20.10 -19.17
CA ASP A 101 0.71 18.98 -19.75
C ASP A 101 1.55 17.68 -19.86
N ALA A 102 2.82 17.70 -19.43
CA ALA A 102 3.79 16.63 -19.45
C ALA A 102 3.99 15.89 -18.11
N LEU A 103 3.02 15.89 -17.19
CA LEU A 103 3.05 14.90 -16.11
C LEU A 103 2.99 13.49 -16.72
N ASP A 104 3.95 12.65 -16.35
CA ASP A 104 4.00 11.25 -16.77
C ASP A 104 2.71 10.52 -16.34
N GLU A 105 2.29 9.52 -17.10
CA GLU A 105 1.05 8.78 -16.86
C GLU A 105 1.06 8.10 -15.48
N GLU A 106 2.24 7.64 -15.04
CA GLU A 106 2.46 7.10 -13.69
C GLU A 106 2.28 8.15 -12.58
N GLU A 107 2.72 9.38 -12.80
CA GLU A 107 2.61 10.46 -11.82
C GLU A 107 1.15 10.92 -11.68
N ARG A 108 0.39 10.92 -12.79
CA ARG A 108 -1.05 11.15 -12.79
C ARG A 108 -1.79 10.05 -12.02
N PHE A 109 -1.44 8.79 -12.25
CA PHE A 109 -2.03 7.67 -11.51
C PHE A 109 -1.70 7.74 -10.01
N GLY A 110 -0.45 8.03 -9.67
CA GLY A 110 -0.01 8.22 -8.29
C GLY A 110 -0.76 9.34 -7.58
N ASN A 111 -0.96 10.47 -8.26
CA ASN A 111 -1.74 11.58 -7.73
C ASN A 111 -3.22 11.21 -7.54
N TYR A 112 -3.84 10.51 -8.49
CA TYR A 112 -5.21 10.03 -8.33
C TYR A 112 -5.35 9.13 -7.10
N GLU A 113 -4.49 8.12 -6.94
CA GLU A 113 -4.55 7.24 -5.75
C GLU A 113 -4.26 8.00 -4.45
N ARG A 114 -3.37 9.01 -4.47
CA ARG A 114 -3.08 9.86 -3.30
C ARG A 114 -4.31 10.65 -2.84
N TYR A 115 -5.12 11.16 -3.76
CA TYR A 115 -6.30 11.98 -3.45
C TYR A 115 -7.63 11.22 -3.56
N ARG A 116 -7.59 9.92 -3.86
CA ARG A 116 -8.77 9.09 -4.15
C ARG A 116 -9.87 9.21 -3.10
N THR A 117 -9.52 9.08 -1.83
CA THR A 117 -10.49 9.15 -0.73
C THR A 117 -11.13 10.54 -0.62
N LEU A 118 -10.38 11.61 -0.89
CA LEU A 118 -10.93 12.97 -0.91
C LEU A 118 -11.92 13.14 -2.06
N VAL A 119 -11.60 12.62 -3.25
CA VAL A 119 -12.49 12.62 -4.42
C VAL A 119 -13.75 11.79 -4.16
N GLU A 120 -13.62 10.60 -3.58
CA GLU A 120 -14.74 9.74 -3.22
C GLU A 120 -15.64 10.39 -2.16
N ASN A 121 -15.04 11.03 -1.15
CA ASN A 121 -15.77 11.77 -0.12
C ASN A 121 -16.52 12.98 -0.69
N GLU A 122 -15.89 13.74 -1.59
CA GLU A 122 -16.52 14.87 -2.29
C GLU A 122 -17.69 14.38 -3.14
N ALA A 123 -17.50 13.31 -3.91
CA ALA A 123 -18.56 12.69 -4.71
C ALA A 123 -19.72 12.15 -3.85
N ALA A 124 -19.41 11.65 -2.65
CA ALA A 124 -20.40 11.22 -1.67
C ALA A 124 -21.06 12.38 -0.91
N GLY A 125 -20.61 13.63 -1.14
CA GLY A 125 -21.11 14.81 -0.45
C GLY A 125 -20.72 14.88 1.03
N CYS A 126 -19.70 14.14 1.45
CA CYS A 126 -19.16 14.21 2.81
C CYS A 126 -18.47 15.55 3.02
N LYS A 127 -19.01 16.37 3.94
CA LYS A 127 -18.38 17.61 4.39
C LYS A 127 -17.75 17.38 5.75
N GLU A 128 -16.62 18.05 5.99
CA GLU A 128 -16.11 18.21 7.35
C GLU A 128 -17.14 19.01 8.16
N ASN A 129 -17.54 18.47 9.32
CA ASN A 129 -18.44 19.13 10.26
C ASN A 129 -17.63 19.95 11.26
#